data_AF-A0A843KBD7-F1
#
_entry.id   AF-A0A843KBD7-F1
#
_cell.length_a   1.000
_cell.length_b   1.000
_cell.length_c   1.000
_cell.angle_alpha   90.00
_cell.angle_beta   90.00
_cell.angle_gamma   90.00
#
_symmetry.space_group_name_H-M   'P 1'
#
loop_
_entity.id
_entity.type
_entity.pdbx_description
1 polymer ?
#
loop_
_entity_poly.entity_id
_entity_poly.type
_entity_poly.pdbx_seq_one_letter_code
_entity_poly.pdbx_strand_id
1 'polypeptide(L)' 'MTEKRYQCSICGYIYDPAKGDPDSGIAPGTPFSDLPDSWICPMCGALKSDFKALD' A
#
# COMPACT_ATOMS: atom_id res chain seq x y z
N MET A 1 -2.12 -18.83 3.65
CA MET A 1 -3.17 -17.82 3.47
C MET A 1 -2.44 -16.50 3.33
N THR A 2 -2.14 -16.13 2.09
CA THR A 2 -1.15 -15.11 1.72
C THR A 2 -1.76 -13.73 1.88
N GLU A 3 -1.10 -12.85 2.64
CA GLU A 3 -1.53 -11.45 2.76
C GLU A 3 -1.46 -10.77 1.38
N LYS A 4 -2.56 -10.13 0.98
CA LYS A 4 -2.69 -9.51 -0.35
C LYS A 4 -1.78 -8.28 -0.43
N ARG A 5 -0.80 -8.33 -1.33
CA ARG A 5 0.07 -7.20 -1.63
C ARG A 5 -0.58 -6.34 -2.71
N TYR A 6 -0.25 -5.06 -2.73
CA TYR A 6 -0.86 -4.11 -3.67
C TYR A 6 0.21 -3.37 -4.43
N GLN A 7 0.11 -3.33 -5.75
CA GLN A 7 1.06 -2.60 -6.59
C GLN A 7 0.44 -1.31 -7.12
N CYS A 8 1.15 -0.20 -6.95
CA CYS A 8 0.85 1.06 -7.58
C CYS A 8 0.96 0.91 -9.09
N SER A 9 -0.13 1.18 -9.81
CA SER A 9 -0.15 1.10 -11.28
C SER A 9 0.63 2.24 -11.96
N ILE A 10 1.00 3.28 -11.21
CA ILE A 10 1.67 4.48 -11.72
C ILE A 10 3.20 4.31 -11.71
N CYS A 11 3.77 3.93 -10.56
CA CYS A 11 5.22 3.82 -10.38
C CYS A 11 5.72 2.38 -10.15
N GLY A 12 4.82 1.43 -9.93
CA GLY A 12 5.17 0.03 -9.66
C GLY A 12 5.53 -0.28 -8.20
N TYR A 13 5.43 0.69 -7.27
CA TYR A 13 5.64 0.45 -5.83
C TYR A 13 4.71 -0.63 -5.29
N ILE A 14 5.23 -1.54 -4.46
CA ILE A 14 4.46 -2.64 -3.86
C ILE A 14 4.27 -2.36 -2.37
N TYR A 15 3.03 -2.15 -1.96
CA TYR A 15 2.62 -2.15 -0.56
C TYR A 15 2.56 -3.58 -0.05
N ASP A 16 3.33 -3.85 1.01
CA ASP A 16 3.38 -5.12 1.71
C ASP A 16 2.78 -4.96 3.11
N PRO A 17 1.59 -5.53 3.39
CA PRO A 17 0.96 -5.44 4.71
C PRO A 17 1.89 -5.87 5.84
N ALA A 18 2.71 -6.91 5.63
CA ALA A 18 3.63 -7.40 6.64
C ALA A 18 4.70 -6.37 7.03
N LYS A 19 5.04 -5.46 6.12
CA LYS A 19 5.99 -4.36 6.35
C LYS A 19 5.28 -3.05 6.73
N GLY A 20 4.03 -2.87 6.29
CA GLY A 20 3.33 -1.60 6.38
C GLY A 20 4.02 -0.53 5.52
N ASP A 21 3.90 0.72 5.97
CA ASP A 21 4.57 1.87 5.39
C ASP A 21 4.97 2.84 6.52
N PRO A 22 6.06 2.55 7.26
CA PRO A 22 6.48 3.34 8.42
C PRO A 22 6.81 4.79 8.08
N ASP A 23 7.30 5.05 6.86
CA ASP A 23 7.59 6.39 6.34
C ASP A 23 6.31 7.26 6.28
N SER A 24 5.17 6.65 5.95
CA SER A 24 3.85 7.29 5.99
C SER A 24 3.12 7.13 7.33
N GLY A 25 3.77 6.55 8.35
CA GLY A 25 3.19 6.32 9.68
C GLY A 25 2.27 5.09 9.77
N ILE A 26 2.36 4.16 8.81
CA ILE A 26 1.60 2.91 8.78
C ILE A 26 2.43 1.78 9.39
N ALA A 27 1.89 1.14 10.41
CA ALA A 27 2.57 0.06 11.10
C ALA A 27 2.64 -1.23 10.24
N PRO A 28 3.67 -2.08 10.46
CA PRO A 28 3.68 -3.43 9.93
C PRO A 28 2.48 -4.23 10.45
N GLY A 29 1.89 -5.04 9.58
CA GLY A 29 0.66 -5.79 9.80
C GLY A 29 -0.62 -5.02 9.42
N THR A 30 -0.53 -3.77 8.97
CA THR A 30 -1.71 -3.02 8.48
C THR A 30 -2.09 -3.52 7.08
N PRO A 31 -3.28 -4.10 6.89
CA PRO A 31 -3.73 -4.49 5.55
C PRO A 31 -4.04 -3.25 4.71
N PHE A 32 -3.88 -3.37 3.39
CA PHE A 32 -4.14 -2.25 2.48
C PHE A 32 -5.56 -1.69 2.64
N SER A 33 -6.55 -2.55 2.91
CA SER A 33 -7.94 -2.13 3.17
C SER A 33 -8.07 -1.18 4.36
N ASP A 34 -7.20 -1.29 5.36
CA ASP A 34 -7.22 -0.48 6.60
C ASP A 34 -6.41 0.81 6.48
N LEU A 35 -5.67 1.01 5.38
CA LEU A 35 -4.99 2.27 5.10
C LEU A 35 -6.01 3.42 5.03
N PRO A 36 -5.70 4.60 5.60
CA PRO A 36 -6.59 5.76 5.52
C PRO A 36 -6.75 6.24 4.07
N ASP A 37 -7.88 6.87 3.75
CA ASP A 37 -8.14 7.41 2.39
C ASP A 37 -7.16 8.52 2.00
N SER A 38 -6.56 9.19 2.98
CA SER A 38 -5.51 10.19 2.78
C SER A 38 -4.14 9.57 2.50
N TRP A 39 -3.99 8.24 2.63
CA TRP A 39 -2.74 7.58 2.30
C TRP A 39 -2.51 7.62 0.79
N ILE A 40 -1.30 8.00 0.43
CA ILE A 40 -0.83 8.11 -0.95
C ILE A 40 0.43 7.27 -1.09
N CYS A 41 0.73 6.86 -2.32
CA CYS A 41 1.94 6.13 -2.61
C CYS A 41 3.17 6.93 -2.16
N PRO A 42 4.02 6.39 -1.26
CA PRO A 42 5.19 7.12 -0.76
C PRO A 42 6.22 7.42 -1.85
N MET A 43 6.17 6.68 -2.97
CA MET A 43 7.10 6.86 -4.09
C MET A 43 6.68 7.94 -5.10
N CYS A 44 5.38 8.15 -5.32
CA CYS A 44 4.89 9.02 -6.40
C CYS A 44 3.69 9.89 -6.06
N GLY A 45 3.10 9.73 -4.87
CA GLY A 45 1.91 10.47 -4.44
C GLY A 45 0.60 10.03 -5.09
N ALA A 46 0.58 8.92 -5.83
CA ALA A 46 -0.65 8.35 -6.38
C ALA A 46 -1.62 7.94 -5.27
N LEU A 47 -2.92 7.96 -5.57
CA LEU A 47 -3.94 7.65 -4.57
C LEU A 47 -4.02 6.14 -4.33
N LYS A 48 -4.61 5.75 -3.20
CA LYS A 48 -4.93 4.35 -2.88
C LYS A 48 -5.72 3.65 -4.00
N SER A 49 -6.54 4.39 -4.75
CA SER A 49 -7.31 3.90 -5.90
C SER A 49 -6.45 3.46 -7.10
N ASP A 50 -5.22 3.96 -7.23
CA ASP A 50 -4.31 3.60 -8.31
C ASP A 50 -3.55 2.29 -8.04
N PHE A 51 -3.77 1.68 -6.87
CA PHE A 51 -3.19 0.40 -6.52
C PHE A 51 -4.07 -0.77 -6.95
N LYS A 52 -3.41 -1.83 -7.41
CA LYS A 52 -4.05 -3.09 -7.77
C LYS A 52 -3.56 -4.21 -6.87
N ALA A 53 -4.47 -5.09 -6.47
CA ALA A 53 -4.10 -6.29 -5.75
C ALA A 53 -3.21 -7.17 -6.64
N LEU A 54 -2.05 -7.54 -6.10
CA LEU A 54 -1.22 -8.61 -6.64
C LEU A 54 -1.71 -9.92 -6.00
N ASP A 55 -2.19 -10.82 -6.85
CA ASP A 55 -2.49 -12.20 -6.48
C ASP A 55 -1.19 -13.02 -6.34
#